data_AF-A0A026WGT0-F1
#
_entry.id   AF-A0A026WGT0-F1
#
_cell.length_a   1.000
_cell.length_b   1.000
_cell.length_c   1.000
_cell.angle_alpha   90.00
_cell.angle_beta   90.00
_cell.angle_gamma   90.00
#
_symmetry.space_group_name_H-M   'P 1'
#
loop_
_entity.id
_entity.type
_entity.pdbx_description
1 polymer ?
#
loop_
_entity_poly.entity_id
_entity_poly.type
_entity_poly.pdbx_seq_one_letter_code
_entity_poly.pdbx_strand_id
1 'polypeptide(L)'
;MYIDRLTPSYMTVIFFHAWILPFLGSGPFWKHEIEKESIRCATNWWTNLLYINNYVKSTEMCMFQSWYLSANFQFFILNQFIIYAFWRMSRKIGYFFLGTLTIASCLIPFVAAYSYNIMPVLLILPR
;
A
#
# COMPACT_ATOMS: atom_id res chain seq x y z
N MET A 1 -14.61 -10.18 -6.54
CA MET A 1 -15.65 -9.21 -6.14
C MET A 1 -15.11 -7.93 -5.51
N TYR A 2 -14.15 -7.96 -4.56
CA TYR A 2 -13.55 -6.72 -4.01
C TYR A 2 -12.69 -5.97 -5.06
N ILE A 3 -11.87 -6.70 -5.80
CA ILE A 3 -11.03 -6.20 -6.90
C ILE A 3 -11.87 -5.53 -7.99
N ASP A 4 -12.95 -6.19 -8.42
CA ASP A 4 -13.75 -5.76 -9.57
C ASP A 4 -14.49 -4.43 -9.29
N ARG A 5 -14.72 -4.11 -8.02
CA ARG A 5 -15.40 -2.87 -7.60
C ARG A 5 -14.42 -1.73 -7.29
N LEU A 6 -13.25 -2.04 -6.75
CA LEU A 6 -12.29 -1.03 -6.28
C LEU A 6 -11.29 -0.61 -7.35
N THR A 7 -10.84 -1.55 -8.20
CA THR A 7 -9.87 -1.27 -9.25
C THR A 7 -10.33 -0.19 -10.23
N PRO A 8 -11.57 -0.15 -10.75
CA PRO A 8 -11.96 0.88 -11.73
C PRO A 8 -11.95 2.29 -11.12
N SER A 9 -12.46 2.46 -9.89
CA SER A 9 -12.41 3.76 -9.21
C SER A 9 -10.97 4.17 -8.89
N TYR A 10 -10.13 3.22 -8.48
CA TYR A 10 -8.72 3.47 -8.21
C TYR A 10 -7.94 3.89 -9.47
N MET A 11 -8.20 3.23 -10.59
CA MET A 11 -7.62 3.62 -11.88
C MET A 11 -8.01 5.04 -12.26
N THR A 12 -9.29 5.42 -12.13
CA THR A 12 -9.74 6.79 -12.41
C THR A 12 -8.98 7.82 -11.58
N VAL A 13 -8.73 7.54 -10.30
CA VAL A 13 -7.94 8.43 -9.42
C VAL A 13 -6.49 8.54 -9.89
N ILE A 14 -5.87 7.42 -10.29
CA ILE A 14 -4.50 7.42 -10.84
C ILE A 14 -4.44 8.26 -12.13
N PHE A 15 -5.39 8.06 -13.05
CA PHE A 15 -5.47 8.84 -14.28
C PHE A 15 -5.65 10.33 -14.00
N PHE A 16 -6.51 10.66 -13.04
CA PHE A 16 -6.70 12.04 -12.62
C PHE A 16 -5.40 12.66 -12.09
N HIS A 17 -4.66 11.97 -11.22
CA HIS A 17 -3.40 12.48 -10.66
C HIS A 17 -2.30 12.60 -11.72
N ALA A 18 -2.22 11.67 -12.66
CA ALA A 18 -1.20 11.69 -13.69
C ALA A 18 -1.44 12.75 -14.78
N TRP A 19 -2.68 12.96 -15.22
CA TRP A 19 -2.96 13.77 -16.43
C TRP A 19 -3.87 14.98 -16.22
N ILE A 20 -4.64 15.07 -15.14
CA ILE A 20 -5.60 16.18 -14.95
C ILE A 20 -5.11 17.11 -13.86
N LEU A 21 -4.75 16.56 -12.70
CA LEU A 21 -4.32 17.30 -11.53
C LEU A 21 -3.20 18.32 -11.81
N PRO A 22 -2.10 18.04 -12.54
CA PRO A 22 -1.05 19.04 -12.74
C PRO A 22 -1.54 20.35 -13.39
N PHE A 23 -2.62 20.32 -14.17
CA PHE A 23 -3.17 21.50 -14.87
C PHE A 23 -4.16 22.31 -14.03
N LEU A 24 -4.61 21.80 -12.88
CA LEU A 24 -5.65 22.44 -12.07
C LEU A 24 -5.13 23.48 -11.07
N GLY A 25 -3.81 23.60 -10.91
CA GLY A 25 -3.21 24.49 -9.92
C GLY A 25 -1.93 25.16 -10.41
N SER A 26 -1.43 26.10 -9.61
CA SER A 26 -0.18 26.80 -9.87
C SER A 26 0.51 27.17 -8.55
N GLY A 27 1.84 27.32 -8.58
CA GLY A 27 2.64 27.73 -7.43
C GLY A 27 3.91 26.88 -7.22
N PRO A 28 4.85 27.36 -6.39
CA PRO A 28 6.12 26.66 -6.15
C PRO A 28 5.94 25.30 -5.47
N PHE A 29 5.00 25.20 -4.53
CA PHE A 29 4.67 23.93 -3.86
C PHE A 29 4.00 22.95 -4.82
N TRP A 30 3.14 23.45 -5.72
CA TRP A 30 2.48 22.64 -6.76
C TRP A 30 3.49 21.97 -7.69
N LYS A 31 4.51 22.71 -8.12
CA LYS A 31 5.60 22.16 -8.93
C LYS A 31 6.47 21.16 -8.17
N HIS A 32 6.67 21.37 -6.87
CA HIS A 32 7.55 20.51 -6.09
C HIS A 32 6.90 19.17 -5.73
N GLU A 33 5.62 19.19 -5.36
CA GLU A 33 4.89 17.99 -4.93
C GLU A 33 4.07 17.40 -6.09
N ILE A 34 3.06 18.13 -6.56
CA ILE A 34 2.04 17.61 -7.49
C ILE A 34 2.61 17.27 -8.87
N GLU A 35 3.48 18.11 -9.43
CA GLU A 35 4.07 17.84 -10.74
C GLU A 35 5.05 16.65 -10.71
N LYS A 36 5.75 16.44 -9.59
CA LYS A 36 6.59 15.25 -9.41
C LYS A 36 5.75 14.00 -9.21
N GLU A 37 4.69 14.08 -8.42
CA GLU A 37 3.75 12.97 -8.24
C GLU A 37 3.07 12.59 -9.55
N SER A 38 2.65 13.56 -10.38
CA SER A 38 2.01 13.27 -11.67
C SER A 38 2.94 12.50 -12.63
N ILE A 39 4.23 12.87 -12.69
CA ILE A 39 5.25 12.15 -13.48
C ILE A 39 5.45 10.72 -12.95
N ARG A 40 5.49 10.53 -11.62
CA ARG A 40 5.58 9.20 -11.01
C ARG A 40 4.34 8.37 -11.29
N CYS A 41 3.15 8.96 -11.25
CA CYS A 41 1.91 8.29 -11.62
C CYS A 41 1.89 7.88 -13.09
N ALA A 42 2.30 8.78 -14.00
CA ALA A 42 2.32 8.48 -15.43
C ALA A 42 3.34 7.40 -15.80
N THR A 43 4.44 7.26 -15.06
CA THR A 43 5.47 6.23 -15.30
C THR A 43 5.17 4.91 -14.60
N ASN A 44 4.59 4.95 -13.39
CA ASN A 44 4.40 3.79 -12.52
C ASN A 44 2.91 3.44 -12.27
N TRP A 45 1.97 3.88 -13.10
CA TRP A 45 0.53 3.54 -12.94
C TRP A 45 0.28 2.02 -12.92
N TRP A 46 1.04 1.25 -13.71
CA TRP A 46 0.88 -0.19 -13.81
C TRP A 46 1.22 -0.94 -12.51
N THR A 47 2.17 -0.43 -11.71
CA THR A 47 2.50 -1.05 -10.41
C THR A 47 1.37 -0.89 -9.40
N ASN A 48 0.60 0.19 -9.54
CA ASN A 48 -0.58 0.46 -8.73
C ASN A 48 -1.75 -0.43 -9.17
N LEU A 49 -1.92 -0.67 -10.48
CA LEU A 49 -2.92 -1.60 -11.00
C LEU A 49 -2.73 -3.04 -10.48
N LEU A 50 -1.47 -3.49 -10.43
CA LEU A 50 -1.10 -4.80 -9.93
C LEU A 50 -1.01 -4.87 -8.40
N TYR A 51 -1.22 -3.75 -7.69
CA TYR A 51 -1.09 -3.66 -6.23
C TYR A 51 0.30 -4.11 -5.71
N ILE A 52 1.37 -3.77 -6.44
CA ILE A 52 2.78 -4.09 -6.11
C ILE A 52 3.67 -2.86 -5.93
N ASN A 53 3.10 -1.66 -6.01
CA ASN A 53 3.79 -0.37 -5.76
C ASN A 53 4.54 -0.29 -4.42
N ASN A 54 4.14 -1.10 -3.42
CA ASN A 54 4.80 -1.14 -2.11
C ASN A 54 6.19 -1.82 -2.17
N TYR A 55 6.39 -2.74 -3.12
CA TYR A 55 7.66 -3.44 -3.33
C TYR A 55 8.43 -2.90 -4.54
N VAL A 56 7.73 -2.55 -5.60
CA VAL A 56 8.32 -2.08 -6.85
C VAL A 56 8.38 -0.55 -6.83
N LYS A 57 9.60 -0.01 -6.83
CA LYS A 57 9.86 1.44 -6.83
C LYS A 57 9.15 2.17 -5.67
N SER A 58 9.32 1.66 -4.45
CA SER A 58 8.71 2.23 -3.23
C SER A 58 9.09 3.70 -2.98
N THR A 59 10.20 4.19 -3.53
CA THR A 59 10.61 5.60 -3.46
C THR A 59 9.93 6.50 -4.50
N GLU A 60 9.31 5.92 -5.53
CA GLU A 60 8.65 6.62 -6.65
C GLU A 60 7.18 6.20 -6.79
N MET A 61 6.51 5.99 -5.66
CA MET A 61 5.08 5.70 -5.65
C MET A 61 4.28 6.86 -6.27
N CYS A 62 3.22 6.51 -7.00
CA CYS A 62 2.30 7.46 -7.61
C CYS A 62 1.65 8.37 -6.56
N MET A 63 1.12 7.75 -5.50
CA MET A 63 0.45 8.43 -4.41
C MET A 63 0.94 7.84 -3.09
N PHE A 64 1.27 8.64 -2.09
CA PHE A 64 1.70 8.08 -0.81
C PHE A 64 0.65 7.10 -0.25
N GLN A 65 -0.62 7.50 -0.12
CA GLN A 65 -1.70 6.66 0.40
C GLN A 65 -1.91 5.32 -0.35
N SER A 66 -1.42 5.18 -1.58
CA SER A 66 -1.55 3.94 -2.36
C SER A 66 -0.80 2.76 -1.76
N TRP A 67 0.19 2.99 -0.89
CA TRP A 67 0.96 1.93 -0.24
C TRP A 67 0.05 1.02 0.61
N TYR A 68 -0.96 1.61 1.28
CA TYR A 68 -1.88 0.90 2.15
C TYR A 68 -2.85 0.03 1.36
N LEU A 69 -3.34 0.54 0.23
CA LEU A 69 -4.28 -0.18 -0.62
C LEU A 69 -3.68 -1.49 -1.14
N SER A 70 -2.43 -1.43 -1.57
CA SER A 70 -1.69 -2.60 -2.04
C SER A 70 -1.36 -3.60 -0.95
N ALA A 71 -0.99 -3.12 0.25
CA ALA A 71 -0.78 -3.99 1.41
C ALA A 71 -2.08 -4.74 1.77
N ASN A 72 -3.22 -4.03 1.77
CA ASN A 72 -4.51 -4.65 2.08
C ASN A 72 -4.89 -5.73 1.05
N PHE A 73 -4.65 -5.47 -0.23
CA PHE A 73 -4.87 -6.45 -1.29
C PHE A 73 -4.05 -7.73 -1.09
N GLN A 74 -2.77 -7.60 -0.75
CA GLN A 74 -1.88 -8.73 -0.48
C GLN A 74 -2.32 -9.50 0.76
N PHE A 75 -2.71 -8.82 1.84
CA PHE A 75 -3.25 -9.47 3.03
C PHE A 75 -4.58 -10.18 2.77
N PHE A 76 -5.43 -9.65 1.90
CA PHE A 76 -6.66 -10.32 1.49
C PHE A 76 -6.35 -11.66 0.81
N ILE A 77 -5.41 -11.67 -0.14
CA ILE A 77 -4.96 -12.90 -0.81
C ILE A 77 -4.35 -13.88 0.20
N LEU A 78 -3.41 -13.42 1.03
CA LEU A 78 -2.75 -14.23 2.05
C LEU A 78 -3.78 -14.84 3.02
N ASN A 79 -4.77 -14.08 3.45
CA ASN A 79 -5.81 -14.54 4.36
C ASN A 79 -6.65 -15.67 3.76
N GLN A 80 -6.97 -15.62 2.46
CA GLN A 80 -7.66 -16.75 1.80
C GLN A 80 -6.84 -18.03 1.85
N PHE A 81 -5.53 -17.95 1.63
CA PHE A 81 -4.63 -19.10 1.77
C PHE A 81 -4.53 -19.61 3.21
N ILE A 82 -4.45 -18.69 4.19
CA ILE A 82 -4.41 -19.03 5.62
C ILE A 82 -5.69 -19.78 6.02
N ILE A 83 -6.85 -19.29 5.61
CA ILE A 83 -8.15 -19.94 5.89
C ILE A 83 -8.21 -21.33 5.25
N TYR A 84 -7.79 -21.46 3.99
CA TYR A 84 -7.73 -22.75 3.30
C TYR A 84 -6.77 -23.74 4.01
N ALA A 85 -5.59 -23.28 4.40
CA ALA A 85 -4.61 -24.08 5.14
C ALA A 85 -5.17 -24.52 6.50
N PHE A 86 -5.82 -23.61 7.23
CA PHE A 86 -6.48 -23.92 8.50
C PHE A 86 -7.57 -24.99 8.33
N TRP A 87 -8.36 -24.92 7.26
CA TRP A 87 -9.41 -25.91 6.99
C TRP A 87 -8.85 -27.32 6.69
N ARG A 88 -7.63 -27.40 6.13
CA ARG A 88 -6.95 -28.68 5.83
C ARG A 88 -6.23 -29.28 7.05
N MET A 89 -5.97 -28.50 8.10
CA MET A 89 -5.23 -28.93 9.29
C MET A 89 -6.16 -29.47 10.39
N SER A 90 -5.60 -30.30 11.29
CA SER A 90 -6.32 -30.72 12.48
C SER A 90 -6.52 -29.53 13.43
N ARG A 91 -7.66 -29.47 14.12
CA ARG A 91 -8.06 -28.30 14.94
C ARG A 91 -6.97 -27.85 15.92
N LYS A 92 -6.28 -28.79 16.58
CA LYS A 92 -5.20 -28.48 17.53
C LYS A 92 -4.00 -27.77 16.86
N ILE A 93 -3.56 -28.26 15.71
CA ILE A 93 -2.45 -27.68 14.95
C ILE A 93 -2.87 -26.34 14.34
N GLY A 94 -4.10 -26.25 13.84
CA GLY A 94 -4.65 -25.02 13.27
C GLY A 94 -4.69 -23.86 14.28
N TYR A 95 -5.14 -24.10 15.51
CA TYR A 95 -5.15 -23.06 16.54
C TYR A 95 -3.74 -22.60 16.93
N PHE A 96 -2.78 -23.52 17.03
CA PHE A 96 -1.39 -23.17 17.27
C PHE A 96 -0.83 -22.31 16.11
N PHE A 97 -1.07 -22.73 14.86
CA PHE A 97 -0.68 -21.99 13.67
C PHE A 97 -1.24 -20.55 13.66
N LEU A 98 -2.55 -20.38 13.88
CA LEU A 98 -3.18 -19.05 13.96
C LEU A 98 -2.63 -18.21 15.12
N GLY A 99 -2.36 -18.83 16.27
CA GLY A 99 -1.75 -18.17 17.42
C GLY A 99 -0.36 -17.61 17.07
N THR A 100 0.47 -18.42 16.43
CA THR A 100 1.82 -17.98 16.00
C THR A 100 1.76 -16.85 14.97
N LEU A 101 0.84 -16.92 14.00
CA LEU A 101 0.62 -15.86 13.01
C LEU A 101 0.17 -14.55 13.65
N THR A 102 -0.75 -14.60 14.61
CA THR A 102 -1.22 -13.42 15.34
C THR A 102 -0.08 -12.76 16.11
N ILE A 103 0.72 -13.55 16.83
CA ILE A 103 1.87 -13.02 17.58
C ILE A 103 2.89 -12.39 16.61
N ALA A 104 3.21 -13.07 15.50
CA ALA A 104 4.11 -12.54 14.48
C ALA A 104 3.60 -11.22 13.88
N SER A 105 2.29 -11.10 13.66
CA SER A 105 1.67 -9.88 13.10
C SER A 105 1.87 -8.64 13.99
N CYS A 106 1.98 -8.82 15.31
CA CYS A 106 2.27 -7.74 16.25
C CYS A 106 3.78 -7.51 16.44
N LEU A 107 4.56 -8.59 16.52
CA LEU A 107 5.99 -8.51 16.80
C LEU A 107 6.79 -7.90 15.64
N ILE A 108 6.46 -8.27 14.39
CA ILE A 108 7.19 -7.77 13.20
C ILE A 108 7.14 -6.23 13.10
N PRO A 109 5.95 -5.57 13.09
CA PRO A 109 5.91 -4.12 13.02
C PRO A 109 6.49 -3.45 14.27
N PHE A 110 6.38 -4.06 15.45
CA PHE A 110 7.00 -3.56 16.66
C PHE A 110 8.54 -3.52 16.55
N VAL A 111 9.16 -4.64 16.16
CA VAL A 111 10.61 -4.72 15.98
C VAL A 111 11.09 -3.81 14.86
N ALA A 112 10.35 -3.72 13.77
CA ALA A 112 10.66 -2.80 12.68
C ALA A 112 10.61 -1.34 13.14
N ALA A 113 9.54 -0.92 13.83
CA ALA A 113 9.41 0.43 14.34
C ALA A 113 10.54 0.79 15.32
N TYR A 114 10.89 -0.13 16.21
CA TYR A 114 11.98 0.04 17.18
C TYR A 114 13.35 0.14 16.49
N SER A 115 13.64 -0.74 15.54
CA SER A 115 14.96 -0.81 14.89
C SER A 115 15.21 0.37 13.94
N TYR A 116 14.18 0.78 13.20
CA TYR A 116 14.28 1.86 12.21
C TYR A 116 14.00 3.25 12.80
N ASN A 117 13.77 3.38 14.11
CA ASN A 117 13.43 4.65 14.79
C ASN A 117 12.38 5.46 14.03
N ILE A 118 11.31 4.77 13.61
CA ILE A 118 10.28 5.38 12.77
C ILE A 118 9.50 6.40 13.61
N MET A 119 9.42 7.65 13.14
CA MET A 119 8.63 8.69 13.79
C MET A 119 7.15 8.27 13.79
N PRO A 120 6.44 8.30 14.93
CA PRO A 120 5.03 7.90 15.01
C PRO A 120 4.08 8.91 14.32
N VAL A 121 4.57 10.09 13.95
CA VAL A 121 3.82 11.18 13.34
C VAL A 121 4.51 11.65 12.07
N LEU A 122 3.75 11.78 10.98
CA LEU A 122 4.20 12.45 9.77
C LEU A 122 4.30 13.97 10.04
N LEU A 123 5.49 14.44 10.44
CA LEU A 123 5.76 15.87 10.55
C LEU A 123 6.11 16.40 9.16
N ILE A 124 5.21 17.19 8.57
CA ILE A 124 5.51 17.98 7.37
C ILE A 124 6.40 19.14 7.82
N LEU A 125 7.69 18.86 7.99
CA LEU A 125 8.66 19.91 8.25
C LEU A 125 8.96 20.61 6.92
N PRO A 126 8.87 21.95 6.86
CA PRO A 126 9.45 22.68 5.75
C PRO A 126 10.96 22.39 5.78
N ARG A 127 11.43 21.69 4.75
CA ARG A 127 12.85 21.36 4.59
C ARG A 127 13.56 22.48 3.85
#